data_AF-A0A1V5C0N0-F1
#
_entry.id   AF-A0A1V5C0N0-F1
#
_cell.length_a   1.000
_cell.length_b   1.000
_cell.length_c   1.000
_cell.angle_alpha   90.00
_cell.angle_beta   90.00
_cell.angle_gamma   90.00
#
_symmetry.space_group_name_H-M   'P 1'
#
loop_
_entity.id
_entity.type
_entity.pdbx_description
1 polymer ?
#
loop_
_entity_poly.entity_id
_entity_poly.type
_entity_poly.pdbx_seq_one_letter_code
_entity_poly.pdbx_strand_id
1 'polypeptide(L)'
;MSQSFSHGYALVVGVGKDLPVTIEDAKAVSGILVDPSRCAYPGDQVRLLTSEGAQRNNIISGLNWLAKSAGQNDTAIVYFSGHGTENPDFYLVPYGFDRQNLAGTAISGTEFTKLLCEIRAQKLLVLLDCCHAGGQAEVKNFIKSPMPSTAFDELARSSGRVVIASSRKDEVSWTGSPYSQFTMAVLEAFAGLGAFEQDGFARVLDLTLYVGRFVPDRTGDKQHPIIKVSNLQDNFAIAWYAGGSKTPKELPWRADTPVSRLIADSAEVASWRRRLANKRENLLLIEERMSEYVEFTDIPIQLLKNKRLTESEIDELQTRLQGR
;
A
#
# COMPACT_ATOMS: atom_id res chain seq x y z
N MET A 1 23.90 -2.40 16.99
CA MET A 1 22.93 -3.50 17.22
C MET A 1 21.64 -3.09 16.57
N SER A 2 21.03 -3.96 15.74
CA SER A 2 19.72 -3.68 15.14
C SER A 2 18.65 -3.68 16.23
N GLN A 3 17.78 -2.66 16.25
CA GLN A 3 16.64 -2.63 17.17
C GLN A 3 15.54 -3.55 16.63
N SER A 4 14.93 -4.35 17.50
CA SER A 4 13.77 -5.17 17.15
C SER A 4 12.49 -4.33 17.17
N PHE A 5 11.59 -4.57 16.23
CA PHE A 5 10.26 -3.96 16.19
C PHE A 5 9.23 -4.91 16.83
N SER A 6 9.37 -5.16 18.14
CA SER A 6 8.63 -6.21 18.87
C SER A 6 7.16 -5.91 19.17
N HIS A 7 6.65 -4.77 18.71
CA HIS A 7 5.25 -4.33 18.86
C HIS A 7 4.52 -4.31 17.51
N GLY A 8 5.09 -4.96 16.50
CA GLY A 8 4.49 -5.09 15.17
C GLY A 8 4.04 -6.52 14.91
N TYR A 9 2.82 -6.69 14.40
CA TYR A 9 2.30 -7.98 13.95
C TYR A 9 1.82 -7.88 12.51
N ALA A 10 2.05 -8.91 11.70
CA ALA A 10 1.66 -8.90 10.30
C ALA A 10 1.06 -10.23 9.83
N LEU A 11 -0.03 -10.14 9.07
CA LEU A 11 -0.52 -11.21 8.21
C LEU A 11 -0.25 -10.83 6.76
N VAL A 12 0.52 -11.66 6.05
CA VAL A 12 0.94 -11.42 4.67
C VAL A 12 0.46 -12.58 3.80
N VAL A 13 -0.38 -12.29 2.81
CA VAL A 13 -1.05 -13.30 1.98
C VAL A 13 -0.70 -13.07 0.52
N GLY A 14 -0.21 -14.12 -0.16
CA GLY A 14 0.02 -14.16 -1.60
C GLY A 14 -0.66 -15.37 -2.22
N VAL A 15 -1.75 -15.17 -2.97
CA VAL A 15 -2.65 -16.27 -3.37
C VAL A 15 -1.98 -17.26 -4.33
N GLY A 16 -1.20 -16.78 -5.29
CA GLY A 16 -0.54 -17.60 -6.30
C GLY A 16 -1.48 -18.07 -7.41
N LYS A 17 -1.31 -19.34 -7.82
CA LYS A 17 -2.05 -20.00 -8.91
C LYS A 17 -1.76 -19.39 -10.28
N ASP A 18 -2.74 -18.73 -10.89
CA ASP A 18 -2.68 -18.10 -12.21
C ASP A 18 -1.98 -16.74 -12.18
N LEU A 19 -1.65 -16.23 -10.98
CA LEU A 19 -0.86 -15.01 -10.79
C LEU A 19 0.36 -15.27 -9.88
N PRO A 20 1.41 -15.97 -10.36
CA PRO A 20 2.57 -16.37 -9.54
C PRO A 20 3.30 -15.22 -8.86
N VAL A 21 3.29 -14.02 -9.46
CA VAL A 21 3.91 -12.81 -8.90
C VAL A 21 3.36 -12.46 -7.51
N THR A 22 2.10 -12.81 -7.20
CA THR A 22 1.50 -12.55 -5.88
C THR A 22 2.18 -13.31 -4.75
N ILE A 23 2.77 -14.48 -5.05
CA ILE A 23 3.60 -15.23 -4.10
C ILE A 23 4.90 -14.48 -3.85
N GLU A 24 5.54 -14.01 -4.91
CA GLU A 24 6.81 -13.29 -4.82
C GLU A 24 6.64 -11.94 -4.12
N ASP A 25 5.53 -11.24 -4.37
CA ASP A 25 5.13 -10.04 -3.65
C ASP A 25 5.01 -10.29 -2.14
N ALA A 26 4.23 -11.31 -1.75
CA ALA A 26 4.01 -11.65 -0.34
C ALA A 26 5.30 -12.12 0.35
N LYS A 27 6.13 -12.90 -0.33
CA LYS A 27 7.46 -13.29 0.19
C LYS A 27 8.36 -12.08 0.38
N ALA A 28 8.35 -11.12 -0.54
CA ALA A 28 9.16 -9.92 -0.43
C ALA A 28 8.72 -9.03 0.74
N VAL A 29 7.41 -8.84 0.91
CA VAL A 29 6.86 -8.08 2.04
C VAL A 29 7.15 -8.79 3.35
N SER A 30 6.92 -10.10 3.45
CA SER A 30 7.29 -10.88 4.64
C SER A 30 8.79 -10.81 4.93
N GLY A 31 9.62 -10.89 3.89
CA GLY A 31 11.08 -10.87 3.98
C GLY A 31 11.62 -9.54 4.51
N ILE A 32 11.14 -8.41 3.99
CA ILE A 32 11.59 -7.10 4.48
C ILE A 32 11.13 -6.85 5.93
N LEU A 33 9.93 -7.32 6.29
CA LEU A 33 9.39 -7.19 7.64
C LEU A 33 10.28 -7.87 8.68
N VAL A 34 10.70 -9.12 8.43
CA VAL A 34 11.51 -9.90 9.38
C VAL A 34 13.02 -9.65 9.28
N ASP A 35 13.51 -8.99 8.23
CA ASP A 35 14.94 -8.70 8.08
C ASP A 35 15.42 -7.75 9.20
N PRO A 36 16.34 -8.19 10.08
CA PRO A 36 16.83 -7.37 11.20
C PRO A 36 17.61 -6.14 10.76
N SER A 37 18.10 -6.13 9.52
CA SER A 37 18.77 -4.99 8.91
C SER A 37 17.80 -3.98 8.31
N ARG A 38 16.49 -4.28 8.31
CA ARG A 38 15.37 -3.53 7.72
C ARG A 38 14.28 -3.27 8.76
N CYS A 39 13.14 -3.94 8.68
CA CYS A 39 12.00 -3.72 9.57
C CYS A 39 12.11 -4.40 10.92
N ALA A 40 12.93 -5.44 11.01
CA ALA A 40 13.31 -6.09 12.25
C ALA A 40 12.13 -6.58 13.12
N TYR A 41 11.04 -7.02 12.49
CA TYR A 41 9.98 -7.74 13.19
C TYR A 41 10.53 -9.09 13.67
N PRO A 42 10.19 -9.52 14.90
CA PRO A 42 10.32 -10.92 15.30
C PRO A 42 9.59 -11.83 14.32
N GLY A 43 10.24 -12.93 13.91
CA GLY A 43 9.69 -13.83 12.88
C GLY A 43 8.37 -14.51 13.29
N ASP A 44 8.14 -14.72 14.58
CA ASP A 44 6.89 -15.27 15.12
C ASP A 44 5.72 -14.26 15.14
N GLN A 45 6.01 -12.97 14.91
CA GLN A 45 5.01 -11.90 14.76
C GLN A 45 4.61 -11.65 13.30
N VAL A 46 5.17 -12.40 12.34
CA VAL A 46 4.82 -12.30 10.91
C VAL A 46 4.34 -13.65 10.39
N ARG A 47 3.10 -13.72 9.92
CA ARG A 47 2.54 -14.93 9.28
C ARG A 47 2.43 -14.75 7.78
N LEU A 48 3.19 -15.56 7.04
CA LEU A 48 3.12 -15.65 5.58
C LEU A 48 2.23 -16.82 5.15
N LEU A 49 1.22 -16.53 4.33
CA LEU A 49 0.36 -17.53 3.69
C LEU A 49 0.52 -17.45 2.18
N THR A 50 0.95 -18.54 1.54
CA THR A 50 1.08 -18.62 0.08
C THR A 50 0.50 -19.91 -0.48
N SER A 51 0.07 -19.91 -1.74
CA SER A 51 -0.48 -21.08 -2.45
C SER A 51 -1.56 -21.80 -1.61
N GLU A 52 -1.44 -23.11 -1.37
CA GLU A 52 -2.37 -23.89 -0.55
C GLU A 52 -2.52 -23.35 0.88
N GLY A 53 -1.52 -22.64 1.40
CA GLY A 53 -1.59 -21.93 2.67
C GLY A 53 -2.55 -20.74 2.63
N ALA A 54 -2.77 -20.12 1.48
CA ALA A 54 -3.65 -18.97 1.26
C ALA A 54 -5.12 -19.36 0.98
N GLN A 55 -5.59 -20.50 1.49
CA GLN A 55 -7.00 -20.88 1.46
C GLN A 55 -7.86 -20.02 2.40
N ARG A 56 -9.17 -19.93 2.11
CA ARG A 56 -10.15 -19.14 2.87
C ARG A 56 -10.02 -19.31 4.39
N ASN A 57 -10.04 -20.55 4.87
CA ASN A 57 -10.02 -20.85 6.31
C ASN A 57 -8.72 -20.42 6.98
N ASN A 58 -7.60 -20.51 6.26
CA ASN A 58 -6.29 -20.10 6.78
C ASN A 58 -6.16 -18.58 6.85
N ILE A 59 -6.69 -17.85 5.86
CA ILE A 59 -6.73 -16.38 5.88
C ILE A 59 -7.58 -15.90 7.06
N ILE A 60 -8.79 -16.46 7.23
CA ILE A 60 -9.67 -16.14 8.37
C ILE A 60 -8.97 -16.48 9.70
N SER A 61 -8.32 -17.64 9.78
CA SER A 61 -7.54 -18.03 10.97
C SER A 61 -6.35 -17.09 11.23
N GLY A 62 -5.73 -16.57 10.18
CA GLY A 62 -4.67 -15.55 10.25
C GLY A 62 -5.18 -14.22 10.80
N LEU A 63 -6.33 -13.75 10.33
CA LEU A 63 -6.98 -12.53 10.84
C LEU A 63 -7.38 -12.68 12.30
N ASN A 64 -7.97 -13.82 12.66
CA ASN A 64 -8.31 -14.16 14.04
C ASN A 64 -7.08 -14.23 14.95
N TRP A 65 -5.96 -14.75 14.45
CA TRP A 65 -4.70 -14.72 15.18
C TRP A 65 -4.21 -13.28 15.38
N LEU A 66 -4.26 -12.44 14.36
CA LEU A 66 -3.84 -11.05 14.45
C LEU A 66 -4.67 -10.30 15.51
N ALA A 67 -5.98 -10.52 15.54
CA ALA A 67 -6.87 -9.96 16.56
C ALA A 67 -6.55 -10.42 18.00
N LYS A 68 -6.11 -11.67 18.16
CA LYS A 68 -5.71 -12.24 19.46
C LYS A 68 -4.30 -11.84 19.88
N SER A 69 -3.37 -11.66 18.95
CA SER A 69 -1.96 -11.44 19.24
C SER A 69 -1.58 -9.97 19.34
N ALA A 70 -2.11 -9.11 18.46
CA ALA A 70 -1.84 -7.68 18.51
C ALA A 70 -2.70 -7.00 19.58
N GLY A 71 -2.05 -6.47 20.62
CA GLY A 71 -2.69 -5.67 21.67
C GLY A 71 -3.02 -4.24 21.20
N GLN A 72 -3.69 -3.47 22.06
CA GLN A 72 -4.19 -2.13 21.71
C GLN A 72 -3.08 -1.15 21.28
N ASN A 73 -1.90 -1.25 21.89
CA ASN A 73 -0.74 -0.38 21.64
C ASN A 73 0.16 -0.88 20.51
N ASP A 74 -0.10 -2.08 19.98
CA ASP A 74 0.68 -2.68 18.91
C ASP A 74 0.28 -2.11 17.54
N THR A 75 1.13 -2.33 16.54
CA THR A 75 0.84 -2.04 15.15
C THR A 75 0.54 -3.34 14.40
N ALA A 76 -0.60 -3.41 13.73
CA ALA A 76 -1.01 -4.55 12.93
C ALA A 76 -0.94 -4.23 11.42
N ILE A 77 -0.42 -5.16 10.63
CA ILE A 77 -0.38 -5.07 9.17
C ILE A 77 -1.15 -6.25 8.58
N VAL A 78 -2.04 -5.98 7.62
CA VAL A 78 -2.64 -7.00 6.77
C VAL A 78 -2.25 -6.67 5.33
N TYR A 79 -1.47 -7.56 4.70
CA TYR A 79 -1.11 -7.47 3.30
C TYR A 79 -1.75 -8.61 2.53
N PHE A 80 -2.43 -8.30 1.42
CA PHE A 80 -3.01 -9.30 0.54
C PHE A 80 -2.63 -8.98 -0.91
N SER A 81 -2.01 -9.94 -1.61
CA SER A 81 -1.76 -9.92 -3.05
C SER A 81 -2.49 -11.09 -3.72
N GLY A 82 -3.35 -10.79 -4.68
CA GLY A 82 -4.20 -11.80 -5.30
C GLY A 82 -5.30 -11.23 -6.19
N HIS A 83 -6.31 -12.05 -6.48
CA HIS A 83 -7.48 -11.62 -7.23
C HIS A 83 -8.56 -11.04 -6.32
N GLY A 84 -9.28 -10.05 -6.87
CA GLY A 84 -10.58 -9.60 -6.38
C GLY A 84 -11.66 -9.86 -7.43
N THR A 85 -12.88 -10.12 -7.00
CA THR A 85 -14.05 -10.25 -7.89
C THR A 85 -15.26 -9.54 -7.29
N GLU A 86 -16.22 -9.13 -8.12
CA GLU A 86 -17.48 -8.50 -7.67
C GLU A 86 -18.69 -9.31 -8.16
N ASN A 87 -19.56 -9.76 -7.24
CA ASN A 87 -20.84 -10.41 -7.58
C ASN A 87 -21.81 -10.53 -6.37
N PRO A 88 -22.77 -9.62 -6.14
CA PRO A 88 -22.80 -8.20 -6.53
C PRO A 88 -21.87 -7.33 -5.67
N ASP A 89 -21.33 -7.89 -4.58
CA ASP A 89 -20.37 -7.24 -3.68
C ASP A 89 -18.94 -7.66 -3.99
N PHE A 90 -17.95 -6.93 -3.48
CA PHE A 90 -16.54 -7.27 -3.62
C PHE A 90 -16.16 -8.50 -2.77
N TYR A 91 -15.29 -9.35 -3.32
CA TYR A 91 -14.69 -10.50 -2.66
C TYR A 91 -13.18 -10.52 -2.88
N LEU A 92 -12.43 -10.83 -1.81
CA LEU A 92 -11.07 -11.35 -1.94
C LEU A 92 -11.15 -12.82 -2.35
N VAL A 93 -10.29 -13.23 -3.28
CA VAL A 93 -10.31 -14.57 -3.87
C VAL A 93 -9.13 -15.40 -3.32
N PRO A 94 -9.35 -16.31 -2.37
CA PRO A 94 -8.32 -17.18 -1.82
C PRO A 94 -7.88 -18.28 -2.79
N TYR A 95 -6.82 -18.99 -2.43
CA TYR A 95 -6.42 -20.19 -3.14
C TYR A 95 -7.53 -21.24 -3.09
N GLY A 96 -7.76 -21.92 -4.23
CA GLY A 96 -8.78 -22.97 -4.33
C GLY A 96 -10.23 -22.47 -4.34
N PHE A 97 -10.48 -21.19 -4.60
CA PHE A 97 -11.86 -20.69 -4.71
C PHE A 97 -12.67 -21.37 -5.81
N ASP A 98 -13.99 -21.42 -5.62
CA ASP A 98 -14.97 -21.91 -6.59
C ASP A 98 -15.86 -20.75 -7.06
N ARG A 99 -15.87 -20.49 -8.37
CA ARG A 99 -16.70 -19.46 -9.01
C ARG A 99 -18.20 -19.73 -8.85
N GLN A 100 -18.61 -20.99 -8.72
CA GLN A 100 -20.01 -21.37 -8.52
C GLN A 100 -20.43 -21.23 -7.05
N ASN A 101 -19.46 -21.15 -6.13
CA ASN A 101 -19.69 -21.03 -4.69
C ASN A 101 -18.79 -19.94 -4.07
N LEU A 102 -18.91 -18.70 -4.56
CA LEU A 102 -18.16 -17.56 -4.03
C LEU A 102 -18.46 -17.33 -2.54
N ALA A 103 -19.72 -17.45 -2.13
CA ALA A 103 -20.11 -17.24 -0.73
C ALA A 103 -19.43 -18.21 0.25
N GLY A 104 -19.16 -19.46 -0.18
CA GLY A 104 -18.51 -20.46 0.67
C GLY A 104 -16.98 -20.50 0.55
N THR A 105 -16.41 -20.00 -0.54
CA THR A 105 -14.98 -20.20 -0.86
C THR A 105 -14.17 -18.91 -1.01
N ALA A 106 -14.83 -17.77 -1.21
CA ALA A 106 -14.21 -16.44 -1.19
C ALA A 106 -14.45 -15.74 0.16
N ILE A 107 -13.86 -14.56 0.35
CA ILE A 107 -14.07 -13.72 1.53
C ILE A 107 -14.73 -12.43 1.07
N SER A 108 -15.99 -12.22 1.45
CA SER A 108 -16.71 -11.00 1.08
C SER A 108 -16.07 -9.77 1.74
N GLY A 109 -16.18 -8.61 1.12
CA GLY A 109 -15.71 -7.34 1.69
C GLY A 109 -16.32 -7.07 3.06
N THR A 110 -17.60 -7.41 3.26
CA THR A 110 -18.28 -7.30 4.57
C THR A 110 -17.69 -8.25 5.61
N GLU A 111 -17.44 -9.52 5.26
CA GLU A 111 -16.81 -10.49 6.16
C GLU A 111 -15.38 -10.04 6.52
N PHE A 112 -14.61 -9.62 5.51
CA PHE A 112 -13.25 -9.11 5.71
C PHE A 112 -13.25 -7.90 6.64
N THR A 113 -14.16 -6.95 6.44
CA THR A 113 -14.31 -5.77 7.30
C THR A 113 -14.60 -6.15 8.75
N LYS A 114 -15.54 -7.08 8.98
CA LYS A 114 -15.87 -7.55 10.32
C LYS A 114 -14.64 -8.15 11.02
N LEU A 115 -13.90 -9.00 10.32
CA LEU A 115 -12.66 -9.60 10.84
C LEU A 115 -11.59 -8.54 11.13
N LEU A 116 -11.46 -7.51 10.29
CA LEU A 116 -10.56 -6.39 10.57
C LEU A 116 -11.00 -5.61 11.81
N CYS A 117 -12.29 -5.34 12.00
CA CYS A 117 -12.85 -4.64 13.17
C CYS A 117 -12.59 -5.40 14.49
N GLU A 118 -12.43 -6.72 14.44
CA GLU A 118 -12.06 -7.54 15.62
C GLU A 118 -10.60 -7.36 16.04
N ILE A 119 -9.73 -6.82 15.17
CA ILE A 119 -8.33 -6.54 15.52
C ILE A 119 -8.27 -5.44 16.56
N ARG A 120 -7.67 -5.75 17.72
CA ARG A 120 -7.60 -4.87 18.89
C ARG A 120 -6.57 -3.74 18.76
N ALA A 121 -5.55 -3.93 17.93
CA ALA A 121 -4.57 -2.90 17.63
C ALA A 121 -5.26 -1.63 17.10
N GLN A 122 -4.99 -0.49 17.73
CA GLN A 122 -5.50 0.79 17.26
C GLN A 122 -4.80 1.20 15.96
N LYS A 123 -3.53 0.83 15.80
CA LYS A 123 -2.72 1.09 14.61
C LYS A 123 -2.86 -0.08 13.64
N LEU A 124 -3.71 0.06 12.62
CA LEU A 124 -3.93 -0.98 11.60
C LEU A 124 -3.65 -0.43 10.20
N LEU A 125 -2.70 -1.06 9.50
CA LEU A 125 -2.44 -0.81 8.09
C LEU A 125 -2.90 -2.01 7.25
N VAL A 126 -3.80 -1.78 6.30
CA VAL A 126 -4.27 -2.79 5.35
C VAL A 126 -3.78 -2.41 3.95
N LEU A 127 -3.04 -3.32 3.31
CA LEU A 127 -2.48 -3.16 1.97
C LEU A 127 -3.11 -4.22 1.05
N LEU A 128 -3.89 -3.79 0.08
CA LEU A 128 -4.61 -4.66 -0.84
C LEU A 128 -4.05 -4.51 -2.26
N ASP A 129 -3.19 -5.44 -2.65
CA ASP A 129 -2.71 -5.57 -4.02
C ASP A 129 -3.58 -6.54 -4.83
N CYS A 130 -4.80 -6.10 -5.11
CA CYS A 130 -5.80 -6.90 -5.79
C CYS A 130 -5.95 -6.45 -7.24
N CYS A 131 -5.49 -7.27 -8.19
CA CYS A 131 -5.69 -7.02 -9.63
C CYS A 131 -7.01 -7.63 -10.13
N HIS A 132 -7.67 -6.93 -11.06
CA HIS A 132 -8.59 -7.54 -12.01
C HIS A 132 -7.89 -8.70 -12.75
N ALA A 133 -8.51 -9.87 -12.79
CA ALA A 133 -8.15 -10.97 -13.71
C ALA A 133 -8.55 -10.56 -15.14
N GLY A 134 -7.81 -9.62 -15.73
CA GLY A 134 -8.02 -9.17 -17.11
C GLY A 134 -7.51 -10.19 -18.10
N GLY A 135 -8.18 -11.34 -18.22
CA GLY A 135 -7.80 -12.32 -19.24
C GLY A 135 -8.33 -13.73 -19.01
N GLN A 136 -9.65 -13.91 -19.06
CA GLN A 136 -10.35 -14.95 -19.85
C GLN A 136 -11.83 -15.00 -19.43
N ALA A 137 -12.71 -14.86 -20.44
CA ALA A 137 -14.17 -14.90 -20.40
C ALA A 137 -14.90 -13.66 -19.83
N GLU A 138 -15.36 -12.82 -20.76
CA GLU A 138 -16.68 -12.16 -20.76
C GLU A 138 -17.36 -11.86 -19.41
N VAL A 139 -16.89 -10.86 -18.65
CA VAL A 139 -17.80 -10.06 -17.80
C VAL A 139 -17.36 -8.60 -17.79
N LYS A 140 -18.19 -7.74 -18.39
CA LYS A 140 -18.02 -6.28 -18.48
C LYS A 140 -18.46 -5.56 -17.18
N ASN A 141 -17.99 -5.99 -16.01
CA ASN A 141 -18.33 -5.31 -14.76
C ASN A 141 -17.07 -4.74 -14.11
N PHE A 142 -16.92 -3.41 -14.23
CA PHE A 142 -15.88 -2.64 -13.56
C PHE A 142 -15.98 -2.83 -12.04
N ILE A 143 -14.91 -3.31 -11.41
CA ILE A 143 -14.87 -3.67 -9.99
C ILE A 143 -14.90 -2.39 -9.15
N LYS A 144 -15.92 -2.15 -8.33
CA LYS A 144 -15.84 -1.11 -7.28
C LYS A 144 -14.67 -1.44 -6.33
N SER A 145 -13.97 -0.41 -5.84
CA SER A 145 -12.88 -0.46 -4.84
C SER A 145 -12.96 -1.69 -3.92
N PRO A 146 -11.83 -2.36 -3.56
CA PRO A 146 -11.80 -3.67 -2.90
C PRO A 146 -12.44 -3.77 -1.51
N MET A 147 -13.24 -2.79 -1.13
CA MET A 147 -14.00 -2.69 0.09
C MET A 147 -15.24 -1.81 -0.20
N PRO A 148 -16.46 -2.24 0.18
CA PRO A 148 -17.67 -1.42 0.07
C PRO A 148 -17.52 -0.08 0.82
N SER A 149 -18.18 0.99 0.36
CA SER A 149 -18.12 2.30 1.04
C SER A 149 -18.59 2.23 2.49
N THR A 150 -19.65 1.47 2.77
CA THR A 150 -20.19 1.24 4.12
C THR A 150 -19.23 0.49 5.03
N ALA A 151 -18.46 -0.44 4.47
CA ALA A 151 -17.42 -1.18 5.18
C ALA A 151 -16.26 -0.26 5.61
N PHE A 152 -15.95 0.76 4.80
CA PHE A 152 -15.02 1.79 5.21
C PHE A 152 -15.56 2.66 6.34
N ASP A 153 -16.82 3.05 6.30
CA ASP A 153 -17.43 3.83 7.38
C ASP A 153 -17.38 3.07 8.71
N GLU A 154 -17.51 1.74 8.68
CA GLU A 154 -17.37 0.89 9.87
C GLU A 154 -15.94 0.85 10.41
N LEU A 155 -14.93 0.62 9.56
CA LEU A 155 -13.51 0.74 9.95
C LEU A 155 -13.19 2.14 10.45
N ALA A 156 -13.87 3.14 9.87
CA ALA A 156 -13.61 4.53 10.17
C ALA A 156 -14.02 4.94 11.59
N ARG A 157 -14.92 4.18 12.23
CA ARG A 157 -15.34 4.44 13.62
C ARG A 157 -14.20 4.27 14.63
N SER A 158 -13.14 3.57 14.28
CA SER A 158 -11.92 3.44 15.11
C SER A 158 -10.80 4.33 14.58
N SER A 159 -10.01 4.91 15.49
CA SER A 159 -8.81 5.68 15.17
C SER A 159 -7.66 4.79 14.70
N GLY A 160 -6.72 5.37 13.94
CA GLY A 160 -5.45 4.73 13.56
C GLY A 160 -5.54 3.66 12.47
N ARG A 161 -6.61 3.67 11.66
CA ARG A 161 -6.80 2.68 10.58
C ARG A 161 -6.58 3.28 9.20
N VAL A 162 -5.67 2.67 8.45
CA VAL A 162 -5.32 3.06 7.09
C VAL A 162 -5.47 1.87 6.16
N VAL A 163 -6.18 2.08 5.05
CA VAL A 163 -6.34 1.09 4.00
C VAL A 163 -5.82 1.68 2.69
N ILE A 164 -4.92 0.94 2.04
CA ILE A 164 -4.35 1.31 0.75
C ILE A 164 -4.62 0.17 -0.22
N ALA A 165 -5.37 0.45 -1.27
CA ALA A 165 -5.60 -0.48 -2.37
C ALA A 165 -4.76 -0.08 -3.59
N SER A 166 -4.31 -1.06 -4.36
CA SER A 166 -3.32 -0.83 -5.41
C SER A 166 -3.80 -0.09 -6.65
N SER A 167 -5.09 -0.15 -6.98
CA SER A 167 -5.67 0.55 -8.14
C SER A 167 -7.08 1.06 -7.89
N ARG A 168 -7.53 1.99 -8.76
CA ARG A 168 -8.93 2.43 -8.81
C ARG A 168 -9.83 1.38 -9.44
N LYS A 169 -11.15 1.59 -9.29
CA LYS A 169 -12.21 0.69 -9.74
C LYS A 169 -12.18 0.35 -11.25
N ASP A 170 -11.66 1.27 -12.03
CA ASP A 170 -11.57 1.28 -13.48
C ASP A 170 -10.15 1.00 -13.99
N GLU A 171 -9.24 0.61 -13.09
CA GLU A 171 -7.82 0.46 -13.36
C GLU A 171 -7.30 -0.92 -12.96
N VAL A 172 -6.31 -1.39 -13.72
CA VAL A 172 -5.62 -2.64 -13.46
C VAL A 172 -4.43 -2.39 -12.54
N SER A 173 -4.19 -3.28 -11.57
CA SER A 173 -2.91 -3.29 -10.86
C SER A 173 -1.88 -4.05 -11.70
N TRP A 174 -0.74 -3.42 -11.97
CA TRP A 174 0.24 -3.88 -12.94
C TRP A 174 1.29 -4.77 -12.27
N THR A 175 1.55 -5.91 -12.89
CA THR A 175 2.73 -6.72 -12.58
C THR A 175 3.99 -5.96 -13.01
N GLY A 176 5.10 -6.21 -12.33
CA GLY A 176 6.41 -5.70 -12.70
C GLY A 176 7.47 -6.79 -12.56
N SER A 177 8.73 -6.38 -12.66
CA SER A 177 9.88 -7.22 -12.37
C SER A 177 10.77 -6.47 -11.38
N PRO A 178 11.11 -7.03 -10.21
CA PRO A 178 10.79 -8.40 -9.77
C PRO A 178 9.38 -8.60 -9.17
N TYR A 179 8.68 -7.53 -8.79
CA TYR A 179 7.39 -7.57 -8.07
C TYR A 179 6.33 -6.72 -8.77
N SER A 180 5.08 -6.76 -8.30
CA SER A 180 4.05 -5.82 -8.76
C SER A 180 4.48 -4.35 -8.56
N GLN A 181 3.94 -3.45 -9.37
CA GLN A 181 4.27 -2.02 -9.30
C GLN A 181 3.92 -1.39 -7.94
N PHE A 182 2.81 -1.86 -7.35
CA PHE A 182 2.38 -1.47 -6.02
C PHE A 182 3.30 -2.05 -4.94
N THR A 183 3.61 -3.34 -5.01
CA THR A 183 4.48 -4.00 -4.03
C THR A 183 5.88 -3.43 -4.04
N MET A 184 6.45 -3.11 -5.20
CA MET A 184 7.73 -2.41 -5.26
C MET A 184 7.68 -1.07 -4.49
N ALA A 185 6.61 -0.29 -4.63
CA ALA A 185 6.47 0.99 -3.94
C ALA A 185 6.34 0.80 -2.41
N VAL A 186 5.61 -0.23 -1.99
CA VAL A 186 5.47 -0.60 -0.58
C VAL A 186 6.83 -1.00 0.01
N LEU A 187 7.61 -1.84 -0.70
CA LEU A 187 8.93 -2.28 -0.25
C LEU A 187 9.93 -1.12 -0.17
N GLU A 188 9.90 -0.21 -1.14
CA GLU A 188 10.68 1.04 -1.15
C GLU A 188 10.36 1.90 0.08
N ALA A 189 9.08 2.09 0.39
CA ALA A 189 8.65 2.81 1.59
C ALA A 189 9.10 2.13 2.89
N PHE A 190 8.96 0.80 3.01
CA PHE A 190 9.48 0.05 4.16
C PHE A 190 11.00 0.12 4.29
N ALA A 191 11.73 0.30 3.19
CA ALA A 191 13.18 0.55 3.20
C ALA A 191 13.55 2.00 3.55
N GLY A 192 12.56 2.87 3.80
CA GLY A 192 12.75 4.24 4.23
C GLY A 192 12.86 5.23 3.08
N LEU A 193 12.60 4.80 1.84
CA LEU A 193 12.49 5.73 0.72
C LEU A 193 11.21 6.56 0.92
N GLY A 194 11.36 7.88 0.87
CA GLY A 194 10.26 8.78 1.20
C GLY A 194 10.02 8.99 2.70
N ALA A 195 10.81 8.35 3.58
CA ALA A 195 10.72 8.62 5.02
C ALA A 195 10.95 10.11 5.27
N PHE A 196 9.97 10.71 5.95
CA PHE A 196 9.98 12.13 6.19
C PHE A 196 11.05 12.50 7.23
N GLU A 197 11.09 11.73 8.32
CA GLU A 197 12.05 11.87 9.40
C GLU A 197 13.18 10.83 9.24
N GLN A 198 14.42 11.27 9.42
CA GLN A 198 15.60 10.39 9.44
C GLN A 198 15.86 9.86 10.85
N ASP A 199 14.84 9.26 11.45
CA ASP A 199 14.89 8.75 12.83
C ASP A 199 14.83 7.22 12.91
N GLY A 200 14.82 6.56 11.75
CA GLY A 200 14.85 5.11 11.60
C GLY A 200 13.48 4.49 11.38
N PHE A 201 12.39 5.22 11.65
CA PHE A 201 11.04 4.69 11.52
C PHE A 201 10.48 4.90 10.12
N ALA A 202 9.90 3.84 9.55
CA ALA A 202 8.93 3.98 8.46
C ALA A 202 7.57 4.24 9.10
N ARG A 203 6.89 5.32 8.71
CA ARG A 203 5.56 5.66 9.22
C ARG A 203 4.48 5.48 8.16
N VAL A 204 3.24 5.40 8.62
CA VAL A 204 2.09 5.15 7.74
C VAL A 204 1.89 6.25 6.69
N LEU A 205 2.10 7.53 7.03
CA LEU A 205 1.99 8.61 6.05
C LEU A 205 3.15 8.62 5.05
N ASP A 206 4.37 8.26 5.49
CA ASP A 206 5.52 8.14 4.57
C ASP A 206 5.20 7.11 3.47
N LEU A 207 4.72 5.94 3.89
CA LEU A 207 4.30 4.88 2.98
C LEU A 207 3.15 5.32 2.08
N THR A 208 2.14 5.96 2.65
CA THR A 208 0.95 6.43 1.93
C THR A 208 1.31 7.41 0.82
N LEU A 209 2.11 8.44 1.15
CA LEU A 209 2.55 9.46 0.20
C LEU A 209 3.49 8.88 -0.85
N TYR A 210 4.40 7.98 -0.44
CA TYR A 210 5.33 7.35 -1.36
C TYR A 210 4.59 6.50 -2.40
N VAL A 211 3.70 5.61 -1.94
CA VAL A 211 2.89 4.75 -2.81
C VAL A 211 2.00 5.57 -3.74
N GLY A 212 1.31 6.60 -3.21
CA GLY A 212 0.44 7.47 -4.00
C GLY A 212 1.17 8.27 -5.10
N ARG A 213 2.46 8.56 -4.89
CA ARG A 213 3.31 9.24 -5.89
C ARG A 213 3.90 8.27 -6.91
N PHE A 214 4.57 7.22 -6.44
CA PHE A 214 5.45 6.42 -7.29
C PHE A 214 4.70 5.41 -8.15
N VAL A 215 3.52 4.93 -7.73
CA VAL A 215 2.72 4.01 -8.54
C VAL A 215 2.18 4.68 -9.82
N PRO A 216 1.59 5.88 -9.80
CA PRO A 216 1.23 6.59 -11.03
C PRO A 216 2.44 6.92 -11.90
N ASP A 217 3.54 7.38 -11.30
CA ASP A 217 4.74 7.77 -12.05
C ASP A 217 5.35 6.56 -12.80
N ARG A 218 5.47 5.41 -12.13
CA ARG A 218 6.07 4.19 -12.72
C ARG A 218 5.16 3.45 -13.71
N THR A 219 3.85 3.63 -13.61
CA THR A 219 2.89 2.97 -14.51
C THR A 219 2.50 3.81 -15.71
N GLY A 220 3.07 5.02 -15.84
CA GLY A 220 2.65 5.91 -16.90
C GLY A 220 1.23 6.45 -16.69
N ASP A 221 0.82 6.69 -15.43
CA ASP A 221 -0.51 7.18 -15.01
C ASP A 221 -1.65 6.18 -15.26
N LYS A 222 -1.32 4.89 -15.31
CA LYS A 222 -2.29 3.81 -15.59
C LYS A 222 -2.82 3.13 -14.34
N GLN A 223 -2.20 3.40 -13.19
CA GLN A 223 -2.56 2.82 -11.91
C GLN A 223 -2.44 3.89 -10.82
N HIS A 224 -3.52 4.08 -10.08
CA HIS A 224 -3.61 5.01 -8.98
C HIS A 224 -4.06 4.27 -7.71
N PRO A 225 -3.20 4.20 -6.69
CA PRO A 225 -3.61 3.66 -5.40
C PRO A 225 -4.79 4.43 -4.81
N ILE A 226 -5.74 3.69 -4.22
CA ILE A 226 -6.80 4.29 -3.40
C ILE A 226 -6.30 4.29 -1.96
N ILE A 227 -6.20 5.47 -1.38
CA ILE A 227 -5.82 5.67 0.01
C ILE A 227 -7.08 6.06 0.78
N LYS A 228 -7.38 5.32 1.84
CA LYS A 228 -8.43 5.67 2.80
C LYS A 228 -7.85 5.66 4.19
N VAL A 229 -7.84 6.85 4.78
CA VAL A 229 -7.37 7.10 6.13
C VAL A 229 -8.61 7.40 6.97
N SER A 230 -8.73 6.76 8.12
CA SER A 230 -9.72 7.17 9.11
C SER A 230 -9.10 7.55 10.42
N ASN A 231 -9.56 8.69 10.96
CA ASN A 231 -9.27 9.14 12.33
C ASN A 231 -7.79 8.94 12.69
N LEU A 232 -6.92 9.33 11.76
CA LEU A 232 -5.47 9.26 11.95
C LEU A 232 -5.07 10.43 12.84
N GLN A 233 -5.12 10.19 14.15
CA GLN A 233 -4.67 11.18 15.12
C GLN A 233 -3.14 11.28 15.16
N ASP A 234 -2.44 10.18 14.84
CA ASP A 234 -0.98 10.08 14.89
C ASP A 234 -0.42 9.44 13.62
N ASN A 235 0.68 9.98 13.08
CA ASN A 235 1.49 9.36 12.03
C ASN A 235 2.32 8.21 12.60
N PHE A 236 1.66 7.10 12.93
CA PHE A 236 2.28 6.02 13.69
C PHE A 236 3.37 5.26 12.91
N ALA A 237 4.37 4.80 13.65
CA ALA A 237 5.41 3.92 13.13
C ALA A 237 4.83 2.54 12.76
N ILE A 238 5.15 2.11 11.54
CA ILE A 238 4.80 0.79 11.01
C ILE A 238 6.00 -0.14 10.97
N ALA A 239 7.23 0.35 11.01
CA ALA A 239 8.42 -0.49 11.10
C ALA A 239 9.65 0.36 11.43
N TRP A 240 10.77 -0.30 11.73
CA TRP A 240 12.08 0.25 11.37
C TRP A 240 12.27 0.19 9.85
N TYR A 241 13.10 1.03 9.24
CA TYR A 241 13.44 0.86 7.81
C TYR A 241 14.82 0.28 7.54
N ALA A 242 15.79 0.52 8.44
CA ALA A 242 17.17 0.08 8.31
C ALA A 242 17.73 -0.50 9.62
N GLY A 243 16.90 -1.25 10.35
CA GLY A 243 17.20 -1.79 11.68
C GLY A 243 17.36 -0.72 12.74
N GLY A 244 16.68 0.42 12.56
CA GLY A 244 16.78 1.62 13.40
C GLY A 244 17.88 2.61 13.01
N SER A 245 18.64 2.34 11.93
CA SER A 245 19.57 3.32 11.38
C SER A 245 18.82 4.52 10.81
N LYS A 246 19.39 5.73 10.99
CA LYS A 246 18.86 7.01 10.45
C LYS A 246 19.10 7.20 8.95
N THR A 247 19.83 6.28 8.32
CA THR A 247 20.11 6.31 6.89
C THR A 247 19.43 5.11 6.23
N PRO A 248 18.50 5.34 5.29
CA PRO A 248 17.89 4.29 4.48
C PRO A 248 18.94 3.42 3.79
N LYS A 249 18.63 2.15 3.59
CA LYS A 249 19.51 1.20 2.90
C LYS A 249 18.92 0.87 1.54
N GLU A 250 19.75 0.87 0.51
CA GLU A 250 19.33 0.51 -0.85
C GLU A 250 18.73 -0.90 -0.89
N LEU A 251 17.69 -1.07 -1.69
CA LEU A 251 17.11 -2.38 -1.98
C LEU A 251 18.00 -3.15 -2.97
N PRO A 252 18.05 -4.50 -2.90
CA PRO A 252 18.91 -5.32 -3.75
C PRO A 252 18.47 -5.35 -5.23
N TRP A 253 17.35 -4.73 -5.55
CA TRP A 253 16.78 -4.59 -6.88
C TRP A 253 16.44 -3.11 -7.11
N ARG A 254 16.45 -2.68 -8.37
CA ARG A 254 15.97 -1.36 -8.79
C ARG A 254 14.73 -1.54 -9.64
N ALA A 255 13.66 -0.81 -9.34
CA ALA A 255 12.53 -0.74 -10.24
C ALA A 255 12.95 0.04 -11.50
N ASP A 256 12.71 -0.52 -12.68
CA ASP A 256 12.90 0.20 -13.93
C ASP A 256 11.86 1.33 -14.02
N THR A 257 12.31 2.57 -14.17
CA THR A 257 11.44 3.71 -14.47
C THR A 257 11.19 3.76 -15.97
N PRO A 258 9.95 3.66 -16.48
CA PRO A 258 9.72 3.87 -17.90
C PRO A 258 10.02 5.32 -18.28
N VAL A 259 11.04 5.54 -19.10
CA VAL A 259 11.29 6.83 -19.75
C VAL A 259 10.30 6.95 -20.91
N SER A 260 9.23 7.74 -20.76
CA SER A 260 8.31 8.02 -21.87
C SER A 260 9.03 8.83 -22.95
N ARG A 261 9.09 8.30 -24.18
CA ARG A 261 9.52 9.02 -25.39
C ARG A 261 8.29 9.49 -26.20
N LEU A 262 8.23 10.81 -26.36
CA LEU A 262 7.61 11.63 -27.42
C LEU A 262 6.64 10.94 -28.41
N ILE A 263 5.32 11.17 -28.25
CA ILE A 263 4.43 12.07 -29.04
C ILE A 263 3.07 12.02 -28.31
N ALA A 264 2.69 13.11 -27.64
CA ALA A 264 1.51 13.08 -26.76
C ALA A 264 0.18 13.26 -27.52
N ASP A 265 -0.73 12.30 -27.36
CA ASP A 265 -2.15 12.40 -27.73
C ASP A 265 -2.96 13.08 -26.60
N SER A 266 -4.22 13.42 -26.86
CA SER A 266 -5.23 13.93 -25.92
C SER A 266 -5.30 13.19 -24.58
N ALA A 267 -5.13 11.86 -24.58
CA ALA A 267 -5.06 11.04 -23.38
C ALA A 267 -3.83 11.35 -22.50
N GLU A 268 -2.70 11.71 -23.11
CA GLU A 268 -1.47 12.04 -22.40
C GLU A 268 -1.54 13.45 -21.78
N VAL A 269 -2.21 14.40 -22.44
CA VAL A 269 -2.51 15.72 -21.84
C VAL A 269 -3.44 15.58 -20.64
N ALA A 270 -4.47 14.72 -20.73
CA ALA A 270 -5.34 14.41 -19.60
C ALA A 270 -4.57 13.76 -18.45
N SER A 271 -3.61 12.88 -18.77
CA SER A 271 -2.68 12.30 -17.80
C SER A 271 -1.83 13.36 -17.11
N TRP A 272 -1.19 14.26 -17.86
CA TRP A 272 -0.38 15.33 -17.27
C TRP A 272 -1.21 16.25 -16.37
N ARG A 273 -2.46 16.55 -16.73
CA ARG A 273 -3.38 17.32 -15.88
C ARG A 273 -3.70 16.60 -14.57
N ARG A 274 -3.94 15.28 -14.60
CA ARG A 274 -4.16 14.48 -13.38
C ARG A 274 -2.92 14.42 -12.51
N ARG A 275 -1.75 14.14 -13.09
CA ARG A 275 -0.48 14.18 -12.35
C ARG A 275 -0.24 15.53 -11.71
N LEU A 276 -0.49 16.62 -12.45
CA LEU A 276 -0.37 17.97 -11.92
C LEU A 276 -1.30 18.20 -10.72
N ALA A 277 -2.55 17.74 -10.80
CA ALA A 277 -3.49 17.83 -9.68
C ALA A 277 -2.99 17.03 -8.46
N ASN A 278 -2.55 15.77 -8.65
CA ASN A 278 -2.02 14.94 -7.57
C ASN A 278 -0.76 15.56 -6.94
N LYS A 279 0.15 16.14 -7.74
CA LYS A 279 1.36 16.79 -7.24
C LYS A 279 1.01 18.06 -6.44
N ARG A 280 -0.02 18.82 -6.84
CA ARG A 280 -0.53 19.97 -6.07
C ARG A 280 -1.15 19.57 -4.74
N GLU A 281 -1.92 18.49 -4.71
CA GLU A 281 -2.45 17.93 -3.47
C GLU A 281 -1.32 17.47 -2.54
N ASN A 282 -0.32 16.76 -3.08
CA ASN A 282 0.88 16.41 -2.32
C ASN A 282 1.62 17.64 -1.80
N LEU A 283 1.75 18.71 -2.60
CA LEU A 283 2.36 19.95 -2.16
C LEU A 283 1.58 20.60 -1.02
N LEU A 284 0.25 20.63 -1.09
CA LEU A 284 -0.61 21.14 -0.01
C LEU A 284 -0.40 20.36 1.30
N LEU A 285 -0.33 19.03 1.23
CA LEU A 285 -0.07 18.18 2.40
C LEU A 285 1.33 18.41 2.98
N ILE A 286 2.32 18.59 2.11
CA ILE A 286 3.69 18.95 2.52
C ILE A 286 3.67 20.32 3.23
N GLU A 287 2.96 21.31 2.70
CA GLU A 287 2.87 22.65 3.28
C GLU A 287 2.08 22.69 4.59
N GLU A 288 0.97 21.97 4.68
CA GLU A 288 0.21 21.78 5.92
C GLU A 288 1.12 21.17 6.99
N ARG A 289 1.91 20.17 6.63
CA ARG A 289 2.89 19.57 7.55
C ARG A 289 4.04 20.53 7.90
N MET A 290 4.51 21.36 6.97
CA MET A 290 5.49 22.44 7.28
C MET A 290 4.94 23.38 8.34
N SER A 291 3.64 23.67 8.30
CA SER A 291 3.00 24.60 9.22
C SER A 291 2.91 24.09 10.66
N GLU A 292 3.04 22.77 10.87
CA GLU A 292 3.12 22.17 12.20
C GLU A 292 4.47 22.44 12.90
N TYR A 293 5.51 22.82 12.15
CA TYR A 293 6.78 23.25 12.72
C TYR A 293 6.67 24.72 13.13
N VAL A 294 6.39 24.94 14.42
CA VAL A 294 6.23 26.26 15.06
C VAL A 294 7.54 27.07 14.99
N GLU A 295 7.46 28.39 15.17
CA GLU A 295 8.54 29.40 15.12
C GLU A 295 9.89 29.05 15.79
N PHE A 296 9.91 28.04 16.67
CA PHE A 296 11.11 27.57 17.40
C PHE A 296 11.58 26.15 17.03
N THR A 297 10.95 25.51 16.04
CA THR A 297 11.32 24.17 15.55
C THR A 297 11.71 24.28 14.08
N ASP A 298 12.95 23.94 13.75
CA ASP A 298 13.41 23.96 12.36
C ASP A 298 12.62 22.97 11.51
N ILE A 299 12.14 23.43 10.35
CA ILE A 299 11.52 22.55 9.35
C ILE A 299 12.58 21.53 8.88
N PRO A 300 12.31 20.22 8.94
CA PRO A 300 13.32 19.24 8.58
C PRO A 300 13.76 19.41 7.12
N ILE A 301 15.07 19.31 6.88
CA ILE A 301 15.69 19.55 5.55
C ILE A 301 15.04 18.69 4.45
N GLN A 302 14.57 17.49 4.79
CA GLN A 302 13.89 16.62 3.83
C GLN A 302 12.51 17.15 3.43
N LEU A 303 11.78 17.88 4.30
CA LEU A 303 10.50 18.55 3.94
C LEU A 303 10.77 19.65 2.94
N LEU A 304 11.83 20.41 3.16
CA LEU A 304 12.28 21.43 2.21
C LEU A 304 12.72 20.82 0.88
N LYS A 305 13.46 19.69 0.89
CA LYS A 305 13.85 18.97 -0.32
C LYS A 305 12.65 18.37 -1.05
N ASN A 306 11.73 17.72 -0.32
CA ASN A 306 10.52 17.13 -0.88
C ASN A 306 9.61 18.20 -1.47
N LYS A 307 9.45 19.35 -0.79
CA LYS A 307 8.76 20.53 -1.32
C LYS A 307 9.39 20.99 -2.63
N ARG A 308 10.70 21.29 -2.64
CA ARG A 308 11.42 21.73 -3.85
C ARG A 308 11.34 20.74 -5.00
N LEU A 309 11.45 19.44 -4.71
CA LEU A 309 11.29 18.39 -5.72
C LEU A 309 9.87 18.38 -6.29
N THR A 310 8.86 18.49 -5.42
CA THR A 310 7.45 18.50 -5.83
C THR A 310 7.12 19.76 -6.63
N GLU A 311 7.62 20.93 -6.23
CA GLU A 311 7.52 22.19 -6.98
C GLU A 311 8.18 22.08 -8.35
N SER A 312 9.39 21.54 -8.44
CA SER A 312 10.09 21.33 -9.71
C SER A 312 9.33 20.39 -10.66
N GLU A 313 8.72 19.32 -10.13
CA GLU A 313 7.88 18.40 -10.91
C GLU A 313 6.58 19.07 -11.37
N ILE A 314 6.00 19.95 -10.55
CA ILE A 314 4.83 20.77 -10.91
C ILE A 314 5.19 21.71 -12.06
N ASP A 315 6.31 22.45 -11.95
CA ASP A 315 6.79 23.38 -12.98
C ASP A 315 7.07 22.67 -14.30
N GLU A 316 7.69 21.49 -14.24
CA GLU A 316 7.94 20.66 -15.42
C GLU A 316 6.62 20.22 -16.09
N LEU A 317 5.65 19.74 -15.32
CA LEU A 317 4.33 19.36 -15.84
C LEU A 317 3.57 20.56 -16.42
N GLN A 318 3.65 21.73 -15.77
CA GLN A 318 3.04 22.97 -16.27
C GLN A 318 3.69 23.42 -17.57
N THR A 319 5.02 23.36 -17.68
CA THR A 319 5.76 23.70 -18.90
C THR A 319 5.38 22.77 -20.05
N ARG A 320 5.28 21.45 -19.77
CA ARG A 320 4.82 20.46 -20.76
C ARG A 320 3.37 20.70 -21.21
N LEU A 321 2.51 21.20 -20.32
CA LEU A 321 1.12 21.56 -20.64
C LEU A 321 1.00 22.88 -21.40
N GLN A 322 1.92 23.83 -21.21
CA GLN A 322 1.94 25.14 -21.88
C GLN A 322 2.66 25.14 -23.23
N GLY A 323 3.62 24.23 -23.44
CA GLY A 323 4.33 24.05 -24.71
C GLY A 323 3.52 23.35 -25.81
N ARG A 324 2.18 23.43 -25.74
CA ARG A 324 1.20 22.85 -26.67
C ARG A 324 0.14 23.86 -27.05
#